data_AF-A0A7Z7YCP1-F1
#
_entry.id   AF-A0A7Z7YCP1-F1
#
_cell.length_a   1.000
_cell.length_b   1.000
_cell.length_c   1.000
_cell.angle_alpha   90.00
_cell.angle_beta   90.00
_cell.angle_gamma   90.00
#
_symmetry.space_group_name_H-M   'P 1'
#
loop_
_entity.id
_entity.type
_entity.pdbx_description
1 polymer ?
#
loop_
_entity_poly.entity_id
_entity_poly.type
_entity_poly.pdbx_seq_one_letter_code
_entity_poly.pdbx_strand_id
1 'polypeptide(L)'
;MIVDLLYGLPADGPDVGMTLVDMLGTVLVGPALETLLMRLILVLIAKFTDRIFLSACLCAFIFSVLHSMSHPLWGMFTFMPFVVFGIAFQVWRQSSPKVGFTIAFLIHALHNSYVLLVGMLGQ
;
A
#
# COMPACT_ATOMS: atom_id res chain seq x y z
N MET A 1 -15.78 21.85 -29.45
CA MET A 1 -16.87 21.96 -30.45
C MET A 1 -16.74 20.99 -31.63
N ILE A 2 -15.59 20.85 -32.31
CA ILE A 2 -15.43 19.83 -33.38
C ILE A 2 -15.08 18.43 -32.82
N VAL A 3 -14.36 18.36 -31.69
CA VAL A 3 -13.97 17.09 -31.05
C VAL A 3 -15.17 16.40 -30.38
N ASP A 4 -16.05 17.17 -29.74
CA ASP A 4 -17.24 16.65 -29.03
C ASP A 4 -18.28 16.05 -30.00
N LEU A 5 -18.34 16.59 -31.23
CA LEU A 5 -19.28 16.16 -32.27
C LEU A 5 -18.91 14.80 -32.89
N LEU A 6 -17.63 14.42 -32.89
CA LEU A 6 -17.14 13.21 -33.56
C LEU A 6 -17.11 11.97 -32.66
N TYR A 7 -17.06 12.16 -31.33
CA TYR A 7 -16.81 11.05 -30.42
C TYR A 7 -17.99 10.66 -29.53
N GLY A 8 -19.10 11.43 -29.52
CA GLY A 8 -20.28 11.10 -28.73
C GLY A 8 -19.94 10.76 -27.27
N LEU A 9 -18.88 11.36 -26.74
CA LEU A 9 -18.44 11.11 -25.38
C LEU A 9 -19.51 11.73 -24.48
N PRO A 10 -20.07 10.96 -23.52
CA PRO A 10 -20.95 11.52 -22.51
C PRO A 10 -20.29 12.77 -21.94
N ALA A 11 -21.02 13.90 -21.94
CA ALA A 11 -20.53 15.16 -21.38
C ALA A 11 -20.15 15.00 -19.90
N ASP A 12 -20.78 14.03 -19.23
CA ASP A 12 -20.44 13.53 -17.92
C ASP A 12 -19.88 12.11 -18.09
N GLY A 13 -18.56 11.96 -17.98
CA GLY A 13 -17.97 10.63 -17.71
C GLY A 13 -18.61 10.04 -16.45
N PRO A 14 -18.58 8.71 -16.25
CA PRO A 14 -19.21 8.12 -15.06
C PRO A 14 -18.71 8.83 -13.81
N ASP A 15 -19.63 9.43 -13.06
CA ASP A 15 -19.36 10.06 -11.76
C ASP A 15 -19.11 8.91 -10.77
N VAL A 16 -17.90 8.33 -10.86
CA VAL A 16 -17.44 7.31 -9.92
C VAL A 16 -16.97 8.06 -8.68
N GLY A 17 -17.92 8.66 -7.97
CA GLY A 17 -17.68 9.24 -6.67
C GLY A 17 -17.12 8.17 -5.74
N MET A 18 -16.10 8.54 -4.96
CA MET A 18 -15.49 7.64 -3.98
C MET A 18 -16.54 7.16 -2.98
N THR A 19 -16.76 5.84 -2.93
CA THR A 19 -17.74 5.26 -2.01
C THR A 19 -17.11 4.98 -0.64
N LEU A 20 -17.94 4.79 0.39
CA LEU A 20 -17.46 4.31 1.69
C LEU A 20 -16.73 2.96 1.58
N VAL A 21 -17.13 2.12 0.63
CA VAL A 21 -16.48 0.82 0.38
C VAL A 21 -15.06 1.03 -0.14
N ASP A 22 -14.86 1.98 -1.06
CA ASP A 22 -13.53 2.33 -1.57
C ASP A 22 -12.65 2.89 -0.44
N MET A 23 -13.20 3.78 0.40
CA MET A 23 -12.47 4.34 1.54
C MET A 23 -12.03 3.25 2.54
N LEU A 24 -12.95 2.37 2.96
CA LEU A 24 -12.64 1.28 3.89
C LEU A 24 -11.71 0.25 3.25
N GLY A 25 -11.88 0.00 1.95
CA GLY A 25 -11.01 -0.84 1.13
C GLY A 25 -9.58 -0.34 1.14
N THR A 26 -9.35 0.93 0.82
CA THR A 26 -8.02 1.55 0.75
C THR A 26 -7.38 1.73 2.13
N VAL A 27 -8.15 2.10 3.15
CA VAL A 27 -7.59 2.47 4.47
C VAL A 27 -7.44 1.28 5.42
N LEU A 28 -8.36 0.32 5.39
CA LEU A 28 -8.39 -0.76 6.39
C LEU A 28 -8.16 -2.13 5.75
N VAL A 29 -8.96 -2.50 4.76
CA VAL A 29 -8.97 -3.88 4.24
C VAL A 29 -7.69 -4.19 3.47
N GLY A 30 -7.31 -3.33 2.52
CA GLY A 30 -6.07 -3.45 1.75
C GLY A 30 -4.84 -3.50 2.66
N PRO A 31 -4.62 -2.48 3.52
CA PRO A 31 -3.50 -2.47 4.46
C PRO A 31 -3.45 -3.69 5.39
N ALA A 32 -4.60 -4.23 5.84
CA ALA A 32 -4.63 -5.44 6.65
C ALA A 32 -4.14 -6.68 5.87
N LEU A 33 -4.64 -6.88 4.65
CA LEU A 33 -4.24 -8.00 3.78
C LEU A 33 -2.78 -7.90 3.36
N GLU A 34 -2.32 -6.69 3.00
CA GLU A 34 -0.95 -6.43 2.62
C GLU A 34 0.02 -6.60 3.80
N THR A 35 -0.36 -6.16 5.00
CA THR A 35 0.45 -6.39 6.22
C THR A 35 0.54 -7.89 6.56
N LEU A 36 -0.53 -8.66 6.32
CA LEU A 36 -0.52 -10.11 6.51
C LEU A 36 0.44 -10.79 5.52
N LEU A 37 0.39 -10.41 4.25
CA LEU A 37 1.31 -10.89 3.23
C LEU A 37 2.77 -10.47 3.54
N MET A 38 2.98 -9.21 3.95
CA MET A 38 4.29 -8.69 4.36
C MET A 38 4.88 -9.51 5.51
N ARG A 39 4.08 -9.84 6.53
CA ARG A 39 4.50 -10.74 7.61
C ARG A 39 4.98 -12.08 7.07
N LEU A 40 4.23 -12.69 6.15
CA LEU A 40 4.60 -13.98 5.54
C LEU A 40 5.92 -13.87 4.79
N ILE A 41 6.06 -12.86 3.93
CA ILE A 41 7.28 -12.60 3.15
C ILE A 41 8.49 -12.39 4.08
N LEU A 42 8.37 -11.54 5.10
CA LEU A 42 9.46 -11.27 6.05
C LEU A 42 9.86 -12.51 6.86
N VAL A 43 8.91 -13.37 7.24
CA VAL A 43 9.21 -14.64 7.90
C VAL A 43 9.98 -15.58 6.97
N LEU A 44 9.69 -15.57 5.67
CA LEU A 44 10.43 -16.36 4.68
C LEU A 44 11.84 -15.79 4.43
N ILE A 45 11.97 -14.46 4.28
CA ILE A 45 13.27 -13.80 4.10
C ILE A 45 14.18 -13.99 5.32
N ALA A 46 13.60 -13.98 6.53
CA ALA A 46 14.34 -14.21 7.77
C ALA A 46 15.01 -15.59 7.85
N LYS A 47 14.65 -16.55 6.98
CA LYS A 47 15.37 -17.84 6.87
C LYS A 47 16.75 -17.69 6.22
N PHE A 48 17.02 -16.56 5.56
CA PHE A 48 18.24 -16.32 4.79
C PHE A 48 19.07 -15.15 5.33
N THR A 49 18.47 -14.24 6.10
CA THR A 49 19.18 -13.12 6.72
C THR A 49 18.48 -12.59 7.97
N ASP A 50 19.26 -12.24 8.99
CA ASP A 50 18.78 -11.60 10.23
C ASP A 50 18.86 -10.06 10.17
N ARG A 51 19.32 -9.51 9.05
CA ARG A 51 19.53 -8.06 8.89
C ARG A 51 18.18 -7.36 8.64
N ILE A 52 17.60 -6.77 9.69
CA ILE A 52 16.29 -6.09 9.67
C ILE A 52 16.11 -5.18 8.44
N PHE A 53 17.08 -4.30 8.18
CA PHE A 53 17.01 -3.34 7.08
C PHE A 53 17.02 -4.03 5.71
N LEU A 54 17.93 -5.00 5.50
CA LEU A 54 18.01 -5.76 4.25
C LEU A 54 16.70 -6.54 4.00
N SER A 55 16.18 -7.21 5.02
CA SER A 55 14.90 -7.94 4.93
C SER A 55 13.74 -7.02 4.56
N ALA A 56 13.69 -5.82 5.13
CA ALA A 56 12.68 -4.82 4.80
C ALA A 56 12.82 -4.33 3.35
N CYS A 57 14.05 -4.06 2.88
CA CYS A 57 14.30 -3.66 1.48
C CYS A 57 13.90 -4.75 0.49
N LEU A 58 14.22 -6.02 0.76
CA LEU A 58 13.83 -7.14 -0.10
C LEU A 58 12.29 -7.30 -0.14
N CYS A 59 11.63 -7.22 1.01
CA CYS A 59 10.18 -7.25 1.08
C CYS A 59 9.53 -6.08 0.32
N ALA A 60 10.06 -4.87 0.51
CA ALA A 60 9.58 -3.67 -0.16
C ALA A 60 9.77 -3.75 -1.67
N PHE A 61 10.87 -4.35 -2.14
CA PHE A 61 11.10 -4.59 -3.56
C PHE A 61 10.03 -5.52 -4.15
N ILE A 62 9.68 -6.61 -3.45
CA ILE A 62 8.59 -7.51 -3.88
C ILE A 62 7.27 -6.74 -4.01
N PHE A 63 6.89 -5.95 -3.01
CA PHE A 63 5.67 -5.13 -3.08
C PHE A 63 5.74 -4.07 -4.17
N SER A 64 6.91 -3.48 -4.41
CA SER A 64 7.09 -2.49 -5.49
C SER A 64 6.82 -3.13 -6.85
N VAL A 65 7.36 -4.33 -7.09
CA VAL A 65 7.08 -5.09 -8.32
C VAL A 65 5.59 -5.40 -8.45
N LEU A 66 4.96 -5.93 -7.38
CA LEU A 66 3.52 -6.26 -7.40
C LEU A 66 2.66 -5.04 -7.73
N HIS A 67 2.96 -3.88 -7.14
CA HIS A 67 2.26 -2.62 -7.39
C HIS A 67 2.50 -2.09 -8.82
N SER A 68 3.71 -2.26 -9.33
CA SER A 68 4.06 -1.90 -10.70
C SER A 68 3.36 -2.75 -11.77
N MET A 69 2.84 -3.93 -11.44
CA MET A 69 2.09 -4.77 -12.38
C MET A 69 0.76 -4.14 -12.82
N SER A 70 0.11 -3.37 -11.94
CA SER A 70 -1.13 -2.64 -12.26
C SER A 70 -0.85 -1.24 -12.76
N HIS A 71 0.11 -0.54 -12.14
CA HIS A 71 0.46 0.84 -12.47
C HIS A 71 1.99 0.99 -12.45
N PRO A 72 2.69 1.07 -13.60
CA PRO A 72 4.14 0.91 -13.69
C PRO A 72 4.97 1.76 -12.73
N LEU A 73 4.59 3.03 -12.52
CA LEU A 73 5.32 3.95 -11.65
C LEU A 73 4.95 3.81 -10.17
N TRP A 74 3.85 3.13 -9.85
CA TRP A 74 3.32 3.04 -8.49
C TRP A 74 4.28 2.33 -7.53
N GLY A 75 4.99 1.31 -8.01
CA GLY A 75 6.02 0.61 -7.24
C GLY A 75 7.13 1.52 -6.69
N MET A 76 7.48 2.61 -7.39
CA MET A 76 8.50 3.55 -6.89
C MET A 76 8.05 4.29 -5.64
N PHE A 77 6.76 4.64 -5.58
CA PHE A 77 6.18 5.37 -4.45
C PHE A 77 5.88 4.45 -3.27
N THR A 78 5.58 3.17 -3.52
CA THR A 78 5.28 2.20 -2.46
C THR A 78 6.54 1.62 -1.80
N PHE A 79 7.70 1.66 -2.48
CA PHE A 79 8.95 1.10 -1.94
C PHE A 79 9.31 1.63 -0.53
N MET A 80 9.43 2.95 -0.36
CA MET A 80 9.82 3.53 0.93
C MET A 80 8.81 3.26 2.06
N PRO A 81 7.49 3.44 1.87
CA PRO A 81 6.49 3.03 2.85
C PRO A 81 6.65 1.57 3.31
N PHE A 82 6.80 0.62 2.38
CA PHE A 82 6.97 -0.79 2.72
C PHE A 82 8.29 -1.09 3.45
N VAL A 83 9.37 -0.34 3.20
CA VAL A 83 10.59 -0.42 4.02
C VAL A 83 10.27 -0.04 5.47
N VAL A 84 9.57 1.07 5.69
CA VAL A 84 9.20 1.54 7.04
C VAL A 84 8.29 0.54 7.74
N PHE A 85 7.25 0.04 7.06
CA PHE A 85 6.32 -0.94 7.62
C PHE A 85 7.04 -2.25 7.97
N GLY A 86 7.95 -2.70 7.11
CA GLY A 86 8.73 -3.90 7.32
C GLY A 86 9.70 -3.79 8.50
N ILE A 87 10.34 -2.62 8.69
CA ILE A 87 11.18 -2.35 9.87
C ILE A 87 10.32 -2.33 11.14
N ALA A 88 9.19 -1.60 11.12
CA ALA A 88 8.29 -1.51 12.26
C ALA A 88 7.80 -2.89 12.69
N PHE A 89 7.34 -3.72 11.75
CA PHE A 89 6.96 -5.10 12.03
C PHE A 89 8.10 -5.89 12.70
N GLN A 90 9.32 -5.81 12.15
CA GLN A 90 10.47 -6.58 12.63
C GLN A 90 10.99 -6.15 14.00
N VAL A 91 10.93 -4.86 14.33
CA VAL A 91 11.33 -4.34 15.64
C VAL A 91 10.29 -4.74 16.70
N TRP A 92 9.02 -4.46 16.44
CA TRP A 92 7.97 -4.65 17.44
C TRP A 92 7.52 -6.11 17.61
N ARG A 93 7.75 -6.98 16.61
CA ARG A 93 7.48 -8.43 16.75
C ARG A 93 8.38 -9.12 17.78
N GLN A 94 9.51 -8.52 18.16
CA GLN A 94 10.40 -9.05 19.19
C GLN A 94 9.72 -9.07 20.56
N SER A 95 8.82 -8.12 20.82
CA SER A 95 7.98 -8.12 22.03
C SER A 95 6.80 -9.09 21.89
N SER A 96 6.09 -9.04 20.76
CA SER A 96 5.01 -9.97 20.44
C SER A 96 4.66 -9.93 18.94
N PRO A 97 4.45 -11.08 18.27
CA PRO A 97 4.02 -11.09 16.88
C PRO A 97 2.73 -10.30 16.62
N LYS A 98 1.82 -10.26 17.60
CA LYS A 98 0.57 -9.47 17.51
C LYS A 98 0.88 -7.98 17.52
N VAL A 99 1.75 -7.53 18.42
CA VAL A 99 2.16 -6.12 18.53
C VAL A 99 2.87 -5.66 17.25
N GLY A 100 3.79 -6.47 16.73
CA GLY A 100 4.45 -6.18 15.45
C GLY A 100 3.49 -6.02 14.28
N PHE A 101 2.49 -6.91 14.17
CA PHE A 101 1.46 -6.81 13.15
C PHE A 101 0.61 -5.54 13.33
N THR A 102 0.09 -5.31 14.55
CA THR A 102 -0.78 -4.16 14.84
C THR A 102 -0.08 -2.83 14.55
N ILE A 103 1.17 -2.66 14.96
CA ILE A 103 1.90 -1.41 14.72
C ILE A 103 2.14 -1.20 13.23
N ALA A 104 2.60 -2.23 12.50
CA ALA A 104 2.81 -2.10 11.06
C ALA A 104 1.50 -1.79 10.32
N PHE A 105 0.42 -2.48 10.67
CA PHE A 105 -0.92 -2.23 10.11
C PHE A 105 -1.39 -0.80 10.36
N LEU A 106 -1.27 -0.30 11.59
CA LEU A 106 -1.75 1.05 11.93
C LEU A 106 -0.97 2.15 11.20
N ILE A 107 0.36 2.02 11.09
CA ILE A 107 1.18 2.96 10.32
C ILE A 107 0.79 2.89 8.84
N HIS A 108 0.54 1.68 8.32
CA HIS A 108 0.14 1.48 6.93
C HIS A 108 -1.25 2.07 6.61
N ALA A 109 -2.24 1.82 7.48
CA ALA A 109 -3.57 2.39 7.39
C ALA A 109 -3.56 3.92 7.50
N LEU A 110 -2.73 4.47 8.39
CA LEU A 110 -2.52 5.92 8.52
C LEU A 110 -1.91 6.51 7.25
N HIS A 111 -0.90 5.85 6.67
CA HIS A 111 -0.29 6.28 5.42
C HIS A 111 -1.31 6.29 4.27
N ASN A 112 -2.11 5.22 4.13
CA ASN A 112 -3.15 5.15 3.10
C ASN A 112 -4.24 6.20 3.32
N SER A 113 -4.65 6.45 4.57
CA SER A 113 -5.57 7.55 4.90
C SER A 113 -5.04 8.90 4.43
N TYR A 114 -3.75 9.17 4.66
CA TYR A 114 -3.11 10.42 4.23
C TYR A 114 -3.07 10.54 2.70
N VAL A 115 -2.64 9.48 2.01
CA VAL A 115 -2.60 9.46 0.54
C VAL A 115 -3.99 9.67 -0.04
N LEU A 116 -5.01 9.01 0.52
CA LEU A 116 -6.40 9.15 0.12
C LEU A 116 -6.88 10.59 0.30
N LEU A 117 -6.66 11.18 1.48
CA LEU A 117 -7.07 12.55 1.78
C LEU A 117 -6.41 13.57 0.84
N VAL A 118 -5.11 13.43 0.58
CA VAL A 118 -4.39 14.30 -0.37
C VAL A 118 -4.93 14.11 -1.79
N GLY A 119 -5.22 12.87 -2.19
CA GLY A 119 -5.85 12.57 -3.48
C GLY A 119 -7.22 13.23 -3.64
N MET A 120 -8.04 13.24 -2.59
CA MET A 120 -9.36 13.88 -2.59
C MET A 120 -9.29 15.42 -2.62
N LEU A 121 -8.27 16.02 -2.00
CA LEU A 121 -8.08 17.49 -1.98
C LEU A 121 -7.40 18.03 -3.25
N GLY A 122 -6.75 17.16 -4.03
CA GLY A 122 -6.09 17.49 -5.28
C GLY A 122 -6.94 17.33 -6.54
N GLN A 123 -8.19 16.86 -6.40
CA GLN A 123 -9.21 16.82 -7.43
C GLN A 123 -10.10 18.06 -7.34
#